data_AF-A0AAU3P222-F1
#
_entry.id   AF-A0AAU3P222-F1
#
_cell.length_a   1.000
_cell.length_b   1.000
_cell.length_c   1.000
_cell.angle_alpha   90.00
_cell.angle_beta   90.00
_cell.angle_gamma   90.00
#
_symmetry.space_group_name_H-M   'P 1'
#
loop_
_entity.id
_entity.type
_entity.pdbx_description
1 polymer ?
#
loop_
_entity_poly.entity_id
_entity_poly.type
_entity_poly.pdbx_seq_one_letter_code
_entity_poly.pdbx_strand_id
1 'polypeptide(L)'
;MSGAYAAWRLLGPEAKHSPVLKELRRRRVGPLTVGLFEGSERVGGRLFSVTPPGMPHLHAELGGMCYLNNQPVIADLVDHLGFGYGSVEA
;
A
#
# COMPACT_ATOMS: atom_id res chain seq x y z
N MET A 1 -1.58 -3.69 5.55
CA MET A 1 -1.87 -3.20 4.18
C MET A 1 -3.01 -2.19 4.07
N SER A 2 -4.22 -2.47 4.56
CA SER A 2 -5.35 -1.51 4.45
C SER A 2 -5.04 -0.14 5.06
N GLY A 3 -4.39 -0.09 6.23
CA GLY A 3 -3.96 1.16 6.87
C GLY A 3 -2.97 1.97 6.03
N ALA A 4 -1.95 1.32 5.46
CA ALA A 4 -0.98 1.97 4.58
C ALA A 4 -1.64 2.50 3.29
N TYR A 5 -2.54 1.72 2.68
CA TYR A 5 -3.30 2.16 1.51
C TYR A 5 -4.22 3.35 1.83
N ALA A 6 -4.94 3.32 2.96
CA ALA A 6 -5.76 4.43 3.41
C ALA A 6 -4.92 5.70 3.66
N ALA A 7 -3.75 5.56 4.31
CA ALA A 7 -2.82 6.66 4.50
C ALA A 7 -2.34 7.24 3.17
N TRP A 8 -1.94 6.40 2.22
CA TRP A 8 -1.54 6.83 0.87
C TRP A 8 -2.67 7.58 0.15
N ARG A 9 -3.92 7.10 0.23
CA ARG A 9 -5.09 7.80 -0.35
C ARG A 9 -5.38 9.14 0.32
N LEU A 10 -5.16 9.26 1.63
CA LEU A 10 -5.34 10.52 2.38
C LEU A 10 -4.22 11.54 2.11
N LEU A 11 -3.03 11.08 1.70
CA LEU A 11 -1.90 11.91 1.32
C LEU A 11 -1.88 12.25 -0.18
N GLY A 12 -2.57 11.45 -1.00
CA GLY A 12 -2.60 11.59 -2.45
C GLY A 12 -3.40 12.80 -2.98
N PRO A 13 -3.34 13.06 -4.30
CA PRO A 13 -3.99 14.20 -4.93
C PRO A 13 -5.51 14.22 -4.72
N GLU A 14 -6.15 13.05 -4.68
CA GLU A 14 -7.59 12.92 -4.48
C GLU A 14 -8.08 13.43 -3.12
N ALA A 15 -7.20 13.48 -2.10
CA ALA A 15 -7.51 14.05 -0.80
C ALA A 15 -7.82 15.56 -0.86
N LYS A 16 -7.45 16.25 -1.96
CA LYS A 16 -7.80 17.65 -2.20
C LYS A 16 -9.28 17.81 -2.57
N HIS A 17 -9.90 16.80 -3.17
CA HIS A 17 -11.29 16.84 -3.61
C HIS A 17 -12.29 16.50 -2.49
N SER A 18 -11.85 15.82 -1.43
CA SER A 18 -12.72 15.42 -0.32
C SER A 18 -13.34 16.61 0.43
N PRO A 19 -14.69 16.73 0.50
CA PRO A 19 -15.35 17.79 1.25
C PRO A 19 -15.10 17.67 2.76
N VAL A 20 -14.99 16.44 3.27
CA VAL A 20 -14.68 16.17 4.69
C VAL A 20 -13.28 16.69 5.04
N LEU A 21 -12.27 16.40 4.19
CA LEU A 21 -10.91 16.89 4.44
C LEU A 21 -10.80 18.40 4.25
N LYS A 22 -11.58 19.01 3.34
CA LYS A 22 -11.67 20.47 3.20
C LYS A 22 -12.20 21.11 4.49
N GLU A 23 -13.29 20.58 5.05
CA GLU A 23 -13.84 21.10 6.29
C GLU A 23 -12.89 20.89 7.48
N LEU A 24 -12.22 19.73 7.57
CA LEU A 24 -11.22 19.49 8.62
C LEU A 24 -10.02 20.45 8.53
N ARG A 25 -9.59 20.85 7.33
CA ARG A 25 -8.54 21.86 7.13
C ARG A 25 -8.99 23.24 7.61
N ARG A 26 -10.27 23.61 7.43
CA ARG A 26 -10.80 24.91 7.88
C ARG A 26 -10.84 25.05 9.41
N ARG A 27 -10.99 23.93 10.13
CA ARG A 27 -11.12 23.90 11.60
C ARG A 27 -9.79 23.85 12.36
N ARG A 28 -8.65 23.72 11.67
CA ARG A 28 -7.33 23.58 12.31
C ARG A 28 -6.36 24.64 11.81
N VAL A 29 -5.44 25.02 12.69
CA VAL A 29 -4.24 25.78 12.33
C VAL A 29 -3.17 24.78 11.90
N GLY A 30 -2.71 24.89 10.65
CA GLY A 30 -1.65 24.05 10.09
C GLY A 30 -2.14 22.93 9.15
N PRO A 31 -1.21 22.23 8.47
CA PRO A 31 -1.54 21.17 7.53
C PRO A 31 -2.11 19.93 8.24
N LEU A 32 -2.95 19.17 7.53
CA LEU A 32 -3.35 17.85 7.99
C LEU A 32 -2.18 16.88 7.82
N THR A 33 -1.89 16.10 8.86
CA THR A 33 -0.88 15.04 8.85
C THR A 33 -1.54 13.68 9.08
N VAL A 34 -0.87 12.62 8.62
CA VAL A 34 -1.32 11.23 8.79
C VAL A 34 -0.26 10.50 9.59
N GLY A 35 -0.67 9.88 10.70
CA GLY A 35 0.16 8.95 11.47
C GLY A 35 -0.24 7.51 11.19
N LEU A 36 0.74 6.64 11.02
CA LEU A 36 0.54 5.18 10.92
C LEU A 36 1.17 4.53 12.14
N PHE A 37 0.37 3.82 12.93
CA PHE A 37 0.83 3.08 14.09
C PHE A 37 0.69 1.58 13.82
N GLU A 38 1.75 0.83 14.08
CA GLU A 38 1.85 -0.61 13.87
C GLU A 38 2.33 -1.24 15.18
N GLY A 39 1.69 -2.34 15.58
CA GLY A 39 2.01 -3.01 16.85
C GLY A 39 3.18 -4.00 16.75
N SER A 40 3.50 -4.44 15.53
CA SER A 40 4.63 -5.32 15.25
C SER A 40 5.87 -4.55 14.81
N GLU A 41 7.00 -5.25 14.72
CA GLU A 41 8.27 -4.70 14.23
C GLU A 41 8.29 -4.53 12.69
N ARG A 42 7.21 -4.90 11.98
CA ARG A 42 7.17 -4.87 10.51
C ARG A 42 5.81 -4.40 9.98
N VAL A 43 5.85 -3.48 9.03
CA VAL A 43 4.66 -3.11 8.25
C VAL A 43 4.32 -4.21 7.24
N GLY A 44 3.04 -4.55 7.16
CA GLY A 44 2.48 -5.40 6.09
C GLY A 44 1.36 -6.31 6.58
N GLY A 45 1.38 -6.70 7.86
CA GLY A 45 0.41 -7.64 8.41
C GLY A 45 0.45 -8.96 7.63
N ARG A 46 -0.67 -9.33 7.00
CA ARG A 46 -0.82 -10.58 6.23
C ARG A 46 -0.17 -10.58 4.83
N LEU A 47 0.57 -9.54 4.44
CA LEU A 47 1.55 -9.65 3.35
C LEU A 47 2.92 -9.85 3.97
N PHE A 48 3.59 -10.95 3.64
CA PHE A 48 4.82 -11.35 4.29
C PHE A 48 5.73 -12.20 3.40
N SER A 49 6.64 -11.52 2.72
CA SER A 49 7.73 -12.11 1.96
C SER A 49 8.91 -12.43 2.89
N VAL A 50 9.44 -13.64 2.82
CA VAL A 50 10.63 -14.07 3.54
C VAL A 50 11.65 -14.68 2.59
N THR A 51 12.92 -14.62 2.96
CA THR A 51 13.99 -15.38 2.30
C THR A 51 14.41 -16.50 3.24
N PRO A 52 14.03 -17.77 2.96
CA PRO A 52 14.35 -18.87 3.87
C PRO A 52 15.87 -19.07 4.04
N PRO A 53 16.34 -19.49 5.22
CA PRO A 53 17.74 -19.83 5.43
C PRO A 53 18.21 -20.89 4.43
N GLY A 54 19.36 -20.67 3.79
CA GLY A 54 19.91 -21.57 2.77
C GLY A 54 19.30 -21.44 1.38
N MET A 55 18.33 -20.53 1.18
CA MET A 55 17.68 -20.28 -0.12
C MET A 55 17.71 -18.78 -0.48
N PRO A 56 18.90 -18.19 -0.72
CA PRO A 56 19.07 -16.73 -0.84
C PRO A 56 18.37 -16.11 -2.05
N HIS A 57 18.00 -16.91 -3.05
CA HIS A 57 17.31 -16.47 -4.26
C HIS A 57 15.81 -16.75 -4.24
N LEU A 58 15.29 -17.34 -3.16
CA LEU A 58 13.87 -17.62 -3.00
C LEU A 58 13.22 -16.58 -2.10
N HIS A 59 12.30 -15.81 -2.65
CA HIS A 59 11.36 -14.99 -1.88
C HIS A 59 10.04 -15.75 -1.76
N ALA A 60 9.79 -16.31 -0.58
CA ALA A 60 8.59 -17.07 -0.29
C ALA A 60 7.54 -16.19 0.40
N GLU A 61 6.30 -16.25 -0.08
CA GLU A 61 5.18 -15.55 0.54
C GLU A 61 4.50 -16.43 1.60
N LEU A 62 4.55 -16.01 2.86
CA LEU A 62 3.83 -16.65 3.97
C LEU A 62 2.44 -16.04 4.21
N GLY A 63 2.04 -15.11 3.34
CA GLY A 63 0.81 -14.34 3.42
C GLY A 63 0.00 -14.37 2.12
N GLY A 64 -0.64 -13.25 1.80
CA GLY A 64 -1.29 -13.08 0.49
C GLY A 64 -0.26 -13.10 -0.64
N MET A 65 -0.46 -13.98 -1.62
CA MET A 65 0.52 -14.22 -2.71
C MET A 65 -0.02 -13.98 -4.12
N CYS A 66 -1.35 -14.00 -4.32
CA CYS A 66 -1.96 -13.85 -5.64
C CYS A 66 -3.09 -12.83 -5.62
N TYR A 67 -3.25 -12.12 -6.75
CA TYR A 67 -4.43 -11.31 -7.07
C TYR A 67 -4.94 -11.70 -8.45
N LEU A 68 -6.23 -11.47 -8.70
CA LEU A 68 -6.89 -11.81 -9.96
C LEU A 68 -7.15 -10.56 -10.80
N ASN A 69 -7.33 -10.74 -12.10
CA ASN A 69 -7.61 -9.64 -13.04
C ASN A 69 -8.98 -8.95 -12.81
N ASN A 70 -9.87 -9.53 -12.00
CA ASN A 70 -11.14 -8.93 -11.60
C ASN A 70 -11.03 -8.09 -10.32
N GLN A 71 -9.82 -7.80 -9.84
CA GLN A 71 -9.55 -6.99 -8.65
C GLN A 71 -8.88 -5.66 -9.04
N PRO A 72 -9.62 -4.73 -9.66
CA PRO A 72 -9.04 -3.56 -10.33
C PRO A 72 -8.25 -2.64 -9.39
N VAL A 73 -8.69 -2.50 -8.13
CA VAL A 73 -7.99 -1.67 -7.14
C VAL A 73 -6.62 -2.24 -6.78
N ILE A 74 -6.50 -3.57 -6.70
CA ILE A 74 -5.22 -4.22 -6.41
C ILE A 74 -4.32 -4.19 -7.63
N ALA A 75 -4.86 -4.48 -8.81
CA ALA A 75 -4.13 -4.42 -10.07
C ALA A 75 -3.53 -3.02 -10.31
N ASP A 76 -4.35 -1.97 -10.21
CA ASP A 76 -3.90 -0.57 -10.36
C ASP A 76 -2.83 -0.20 -9.33
N LEU A 77 -2.96 -0.66 -8.08
CA LEU A 77 -1.95 -0.42 -7.05
C LEU A 77 -0.62 -1.14 -7.34
N VAL A 78 -0.69 -2.38 -7.82
CA VAL A 78 0.50 -3.18 -8.19
C VAL A 78 1.23 -2.51 -9.35
N ASP A 79 0.50 -2.05 -10.37
CA ASP A 79 1.05 -1.33 -11.50
C ASP A 79 1.64 0.03 -11.07
N HIS A 80 0.92 0.79 -10.23
CA HIS A 80 1.38 2.06 -9.67
C HIS A 80 2.71 1.94 -8.92
N LEU A 81 2.90 0.84 -8.19
CA LEU A 81 4.12 0.57 -7.43
C LEU A 81 5.24 -0.06 -8.27
N GLY A 82 4.98 -0.38 -9.54
CA GLY A 82 5.96 -1.02 -10.44
C GLY A 82 6.19 -2.50 -10.13
N PHE A 83 5.23 -3.17 -9.49
CA PHE A 83 5.28 -4.61 -9.20
C PHE A 83 4.51 -5.46 -10.21
N GLY A 84 3.85 -4.83 -11.18
CA GLY A 84 3.24 -5.52 -12.31
C GLY A 84 4.28 -6.30 -13.11
N TYR A 85 3.85 -7.32 -13.86
CA TYR A 85 4.74 -8.09 -14.72
C TYR A 85 5.40 -7.13 -15.73
N GLY A 86 6.69 -6.86 -15.54
CA GLY A 86 7.49 -6.22 -16.57
C GLY A 86 7.45 -7.07 -17.83
N SER A 87 7.49 -6.43 -19.00
CA SER A 87 7.66 -7.10 -20.29
C SER A 87 8.88 -8.01 -20.17
N VAL A 88 8.64 -9.33 -20.10
CA VAL A 88 9.70 -10.29 -20.38
C VAL A 88 9.93 -10.16 -21.87
N GLU A 89 11.00 -9.48 -22.28
CA GLU A 89 11.49 -9.63 -23.65
C GLU A 89 11.78 -11.12 -23.86
N ALA A 90 11.06 -11.69 -24.83
CA ALA A 90 11.21 -13.07 -25.27
C ALA A 90 12.41 -13.21 -26.22
#